data_AF-A0A844YUV7-F1
#
_entry.id   AF-A0A844YUV7-F1
#
_cell.length_a   1.000
_cell.length_b   1.000
_cell.length_c   1.000
_cell.angle_alpha   90.00
_cell.angle_beta   90.00
_cell.angle_gamma   90.00
#
_symmetry.space_group_name_H-M   'P 1'
#
loop_
_entity.id
_entity.type
_entity.pdbx_description
1 polymer ?
#
loop_
_entity_poly.entity_id
_entity_poly.type
_entity_poly.pdbx_seq_one_letter_code
_entity_poly.pdbx_strand_id
1 'polypeptide(L)'
;MFVNEAFFLADILLHPAVDSQTSTPPAAPAEGSCWLVGNDPTGAWNGQAGAIAAYSAGEWTFLPPQDGMSLLVMTTGQMLRYRNGWQAASPVAAPSGGTTVDAEARTAINAIRSALITAGILPQP
;
A
#
# COMPACT_ATOMS: atom_id res chain seq x y z
N MET A 1 5.96 -28.54 3.56
CA MET A 1 6.50 -27.18 3.36
C MET A 1 7.93 -27.33 2.90
N PHE A 2 8.19 -27.07 1.61
CA PHE A 2 9.54 -27.17 1.04
C PHE A 2 10.32 -25.89 1.33
N VAL A 3 11.65 -25.96 1.37
CA VAL A 3 12.53 -24.81 1.65
C VAL A 3 12.23 -23.59 0.75
N ASN A 4 11.82 -23.83 -0.49
CA ASN A 4 11.47 -22.76 -1.45
C ASN A 4 10.22 -21.95 -1.04
N GLU A 5 9.24 -22.58 -0.40
CA GLU A 5 8.01 -21.93 0.08
C GLU A 5 8.32 -21.01 1.26
N ALA A 6 9.24 -21.42 2.14
CA ALA A 6 9.69 -20.61 3.28
C ALA A 6 10.49 -19.37 2.83
N PHE A 7 11.32 -19.49 1.79
CA PHE A 7 12.07 -18.34 1.23
C PHE A 7 11.16 -17.36 0.50
N PHE A 8 10.14 -17.83 -0.21
CA PHE A 8 9.15 -16.97 -0.86
C PHE A 8 8.37 -16.14 0.16
N LEU A 9 7.89 -16.78 1.24
CA LEU A 9 7.23 -16.08 2.35
C LEU A 9 8.17 -15.09 3.04
N ALA A 10 9.43 -15.46 3.24
CA ALA A 10 10.42 -14.57 3.83
C ALA A 10 10.68 -13.34 2.95
N ASP A 11 10.79 -13.50 1.64
CA ASP A 11 11.05 -12.39 0.70
C ASP A 11 9.87 -11.41 0.65
N ILE A 12 8.64 -11.93 0.63
CA ILE A 12 7.42 -11.11 0.73
C ILE A 12 7.34 -10.37 2.06
N LEU A 13 7.77 -10.98 3.17
CA LEU A 13 7.64 -10.39 4.51
C LEU A 13 8.83 -9.53 4.94
N LEU A 14 10.00 -9.66 4.32
CA LEU A 14 11.18 -8.84 4.63
C LEU A 14 11.03 -7.42 4.07
N HIS A 15 10.49 -7.29 2.86
CA HIS A 15 10.22 -5.99 2.23
C HIS A 15 8.87 -6.01 1.51
N PRO A 16 7.76 -6.14 2.26
CA PRO A 16 6.43 -6.19 1.67
C PRO A 16 6.18 -4.93 0.84
N ALA A 17 6.18 -5.13 -0.46
CA ALA A 17 5.82 -4.16 -1.47
C ALA A 17 4.77 -4.80 -2.37
N VAL A 18 3.66 -4.10 -2.56
CA VAL A 18 2.60 -4.50 -3.48
C VAL A 18 2.52 -3.51 -4.62
N ASP A 19 2.15 -4.01 -5.79
CA ASP A 19 1.95 -3.19 -6.98
C ASP A 19 0.89 -2.12 -6.71
N SER A 20 -0.28 -2.54 -6.22
CA SER A 20 -1.39 -1.64 -5.90
C SER A 20 -2.36 -2.24 -4.88
N GLN A 21 -3.30 -1.41 -4.43
CA GLN A 21 -4.49 -1.84 -3.70
C GLN A 21 -5.68 -1.94 -4.67
N THR A 22 -6.32 -3.10 -4.76
CA THR A 22 -7.49 -3.32 -5.62
C THR A 22 -8.41 -4.40 -5.03
N SER A 23 -9.69 -4.37 -5.38
CA SER A 23 -10.66 -5.40 -4.99
C SER A 23 -10.85 -6.49 -6.05
N THR A 24 -10.31 -6.29 -7.24
CA THR A 24 -10.50 -7.20 -8.37
C THR A 24 -9.15 -7.77 -8.80
N PRO A 25 -9.01 -9.11 -8.93
CA PRO A 25 -7.79 -9.70 -9.44
C PRO A 25 -7.49 -9.17 -10.84
N PRO A 26 -6.23 -8.80 -11.14
CA PRO A 26 -5.81 -8.49 -12.50
C PRO A 26 -6.11 -9.66 -13.44
N ALA A 27 -6.52 -9.36 -14.67
CA ALA A 27 -6.83 -10.38 -15.67
C ALA A 27 -5.59 -11.15 -16.18
N ALA A 28 -4.42 -10.52 -16.13
CA ALA A 28 -3.14 -11.10 -16.53
C ALA A 28 -2.05 -10.71 -15.50
N PRO A 29 -2.07 -11.31 -14.30
CA PRO A 29 -1.06 -11.06 -13.28
C PRO A 29 0.29 -11.64 -13.72
N ALA A 30 1.36 -10.87 -13.52
CA ALA A 30 2.71 -11.37 -13.73
C ALA A 30 3.11 -12.30 -12.56
N GLU A 31 3.96 -13.28 -12.87
CA GLU A 31 4.57 -14.16 -11.87
C GLU A 31 5.39 -13.34 -10.87
N GLY A 32 5.13 -13.55 -9.57
CA GLY A 32 5.78 -12.85 -8.47
C GLY A 32 5.15 -11.51 -8.08
N SER A 33 4.13 -11.04 -8.79
CA SER A 33 3.43 -9.80 -8.41
C SER A 33 2.56 -9.99 -7.16
N CYS A 34 2.44 -8.91 -6.39
CA CYS A 34 1.67 -8.88 -5.15
C CYS A 34 0.71 -7.67 -5.13
N TRP A 35 -0.44 -7.83 -4.50
CA TRP A 35 -1.47 -6.80 -4.35
C TRP A 35 -2.01 -6.76 -2.92
N LEU A 36 -2.43 -5.57 -2.48
CA LEU A 36 -3.27 -5.45 -1.30
C LEU A 36 -4.73 -5.62 -1.72
N VAL A 37 -5.41 -6.62 -1.17
CA VAL A 37 -6.83 -6.86 -1.44
C VAL A 37 -7.67 -5.79 -0.74
N GLY A 38 -8.54 -5.13 -1.50
CA GLY A 38 -9.48 -4.13 -1.02
C GLY A 38 -10.57 -4.70 -0.10
N ASN A 39 -11.48 -3.82 0.34
CA ASN A 39 -12.53 -4.19 1.29
C ASN A 39 -13.65 -5.05 0.69
N ASP A 40 -13.86 -4.95 -0.64
CA ASP A 40 -14.96 -5.59 -1.35
C ASP A 40 -14.43 -6.55 -2.44
N PRO A 41 -13.66 -7.59 -2.07
CA PRO A 41 -12.99 -8.42 -3.06
C PRO A 41 -13.97 -9.18 -3.95
N THR A 42 -13.54 -9.46 -5.18
CA THR A 42 -14.35 -10.15 -6.20
C THR A 42 -13.63 -11.38 -6.77
N GLY A 43 -14.41 -12.28 -7.37
CA GLY A 43 -13.89 -13.44 -8.09
C GLY A 43 -13.02 -14.34 -7.21
N ALA A 44 -11.80 -14.62 -7.67
CA ALA A 44 -10.84 -15.47 -6.95
C ALA A 44 -10.41 -14.90 -5.58
N TRP A 45 -10.64 -13.60 -5.33
CA TRP A 45 -10.25 -12.94 -4.09
C TRP A 45 -11.38 -12.91 -3.05
N ASN A 46 -12.57 -13.45 -3.36
CA ASN A 46 -13.72 -13.47 -2.44
C ASN A 46 -13.34 -14.00 -1.04
N GLY A 47 -13.67 -13.24 0.00
CA GLY A 47 -13.36 -13.58 1.39
C GLY A 47 -11.94 -13.21 1.87
N GLN A 48 -11.10 -12.63 1.00
CA GLN A 48 -9.70 -12.27 1.30
C GLN A 48 -9.50 -10.77 1.56
N ALA A 49 -10.52 -10.08 2.05
CA ALA A 49 -10.46 -8.62 2.26
C ALA A 49 -9.28 -8.25 3.19
N GLY A 50 -8.46 -7.28 2.76
CA GLY A 50 -7.29 -6.82 3.50
C GLY A 50 -6.08 -7.77 3.50
N ALA A 51 -6.17 -8.95 2.86
CA ALA A 51 -5.02 -9.84 2.69
C ALA A 51 -4.02 -9.28 1.66
N ILE A 52 -2.77 -9.73 1.74
CA ILE A 52 -1.80 -9.56 0.66
C ILE A 52 -1.97 -10.76 -0.28
N ALA A 53 -2.37 -10.50 -1.52
CA ALA A 53 -2.50 -11.50 -2.56
C ALA A 53 -1.22 -11.54 -3.39
N ALA A 54 -0.56 -12.69 -3.48
CA ALA A 54 0.59 -12.94 -4.33
C ALA A 54 0.20 -13.91 -5.44
N TYR A 55 0.68 -13.66 -6.66
CA TYR A 55 0.48 -14.57 -7.79
C TYR A 55 1.79 -15.28 -8.12
N SER A 56 1.80 -16.61 -8.03
CA SER A 56 2.98 -17.42 -8.33
C SER A 56 2.62 -18.82 -8.80
N ALA A 57 3.39 -19.37 -9.73
CA ALA A 57 3.19 -20.69 -10.33
C ALA A 57 1.76 -20.92 -10.85
N GLY A 58 1.13 -19.87 -11.39
CA GLY A 58 -0.25 -19.92 -11.87
C GLY A 58 -1.34 -19.90 -10.78
N GLU A 59 -0.99 -19.73 -9.51
CA GLU A 59 -1.93 -19.77 -8.38
C GLU A 59 -1.88 -18.51 -7.51
N TRP A 60 -2.99 -18.24 -6.83
CA TRP A 60 -3.11 -17.16 -5.85
C TRP A 60 -2.77 -17.66 -4.44
N THR A 61 -1.81 -17.00 -3.80
CA THR A 61 -1.51 -17.17 -2.38
C THR A 61 -1.96 -15.94 -1.61
N PHE A 62 -2.69 -16.13 -0.51
CA PHE A 62 -3.17 -15.03 0.33
C PHE A 62 -2.51 -15.07 1.70
N LEU A 63 -2.04 -13.91 2.13
CA LEU A 63 -1.33 -13.72 3.38
C LEU A 63 -2.16 -12.78 4.27
N PRO A 64 -2.69 -13.25 5.41
CA PRO A 64 -3.41 -12.39 6.32
C PRO A 64 -2.44 -11.38 6.96
N PRO A 65 -2.83 -10.10 7.05
CA PRO A 65 -2.00 -9.08 7.68
C PRO A 65 -1.91 -9.31 9.19
N GLN A 66 -0.79 -8.89 9.78
CA GLN A 66 -0.58 -8.94 11.23
C GLN A 66 -0.44 -7.53 11.79
N ASP A 67 -0.87 -7.34 13.04
CA ASP A 67 -0.69 -6.07 13.74
C ASP A 67 0.78 -5.69 13.79
N GLY A 68 1.05 -4.45 13.37
CA GLY A 68 2.41 -3.98 13.23
C GLY A 68 3.13 -4.48 11.98
N MET A 69 2.42 -4.93 10.96
CA MET A 69 2.95 -5.04 9.60
C MET A 69 3.00 -3.66 8.94
N SER A 70 4.06 -3.39 8.19
CA SER A 70 4.14 -2.26 7.26
C SER A 70 4.10 -2.79 5.83
N LEU A 71 3.54 -2.03 4.89
CA LEU A 71 3.42 -2.44 3.50
C LEU A 71 3.61 -1.22 2.58
N LEU A 72 4.54 -1.29 1.64
CA LEU A 72 4.69 -0.25 0.61
C LEU A 72 3.71 -0.51 -0.53
N VAL A 73 2.92 0.51 -0.89
CA VAL A 73 2.06 0.47 -2.08
C VAL A 73 2.74 1.23 -3.21
N MET A 74 3.26 0.52 -4.20
CA MET A 74 4.11 1.09 -5.26
C MET A 74 3.41 2.18 -6.07
N THR A 75 2.13 2.00 -6.42
CA THR A 75 1.36 3.01 -7.16
C THR A 75 1.22 4.35 -6.45
N THR A 76 1.23 4.35 -5.11
CA THR A 76 1.08 5.58 -4.31
C THR A 76 2.37 6.04 -3.68
N GLY A 77 3.42 5.20 -3.69
CA GLY A 77 4.66 5.41 -2.94
C GLY A 77 4.45 5.49 -1.42
N GLN A 78 3.29 5.06 -0.92
CA GLN A 78 2.89 5.21 0.48
C GLN A 78 3.17 3.94 1.28
N MET A 79 3.67 4.13 2.51
CA MET A 79 3.78 3.07 3.50
C MET A 79 2.48 3.00 4.31
N LEU A 80 1.82 1.85 4.24
CA LEU A 80 0.65 1.51 5.05
C LEU A 80 1.10 0.78 6.32
N ARG A 81 0.38 0.97 7.41
CA ARG A 81 0.58 0.23 8.67
C ARG A 81 -0.68 -0.55 9.00
N TYR A 82 -0.55 -1.84 9.30
CA TYR A 82 -1.68 -2.61 9.80
C TYR A 82 -1.84 -2.44 11.31
N ARG A 83 -3.02 -1.97 11.71
CA ARG A 83 -3.48 -1.84 13.10
C ARG A 83 -5.00 -1.99 13.13
N ASN A 84 -5.49 -3.21 13.36
CA ASN A 84 -6.91 -3.56 13.21
C ASN A 84 -7.50 -3.10 11.85
N GLY A 85 -6.72 -3.29 10.79
CA GLY A 85 -6.99 -2.76 9.45
C GLY A 85 -5.83 -1.92 8.93
N TRP A 86 -5.74 -1.80 7.61
CA TRP A 86 -4.71 -1.01 6.96
C TRP A 86 -4.95 0.49 7.14
N GLN A 87 -3.96 1.16 7.69
CA GLN A 87 -3.96 2.60 7.92
C GLN A 87 -3.13 3.28 6.84
N ALA A 88 -3.75 4.20 6.11
CA ALA A 88 -3.13 5.07 5.13
C ALA A 88 -3.40 6.53 5.51
N ALA A 89 -2.37 7.38 5.42
CA ALA A 89 -2.58 8.82 5.60
C ALA A 89 -3.30 9.40 4.37
N SER A 90 -4.35 10.18 4.59
CA SER A 90 -5.05 10.83 3.48
C SER A 90 -4.17 11.89 2.81
N PRO A 91 -4.30 12.10 1.49
CA PRO A 91 -3.64 13.22 0.82
C PRO A 91 -3.99 14.55 1.48
N VAL A 92 -2.98 15.39 1.72
CA VAL A 92 -3.18 16.76 2.23
C VAL A 92 -3.13 17.72 1.04
N ALA A 93 -4.17 18.53 0.86
CA ALA A 93 -4.19 19.56 -0.19
C ALA A 93 -3.26 20.73 0.18
N ALA A 94 -2.63 21.34 -0.83
CA ALA A 94 -1.87 22.57 -0.61
C ALA A 94 -2.82 23.71 -0.17
N PRO A 95 -2.39 24.58 0.76
CA PRO A 95 -3.18 25.73 1.18
C PRO A 95 -3.43 26.69 0.00
N SER A 96 -4.69 26.84 -0.39
CA SER A 96 -5.12 27.67 -1.53
C SER A 96 -6.02 28.85 -1.14
N GLY A 97 -6.58 28.84 0.08
CA GLY A 97 -7.53 29.85 0.56
C GLY A 97 -6.92 30.92 1.49
N GLY A 98 -7.82 31.66 2.16
CA GLY A 98 -7.50 32.68 3.17
C GLY A 98 -7.62 34.12 2.65
N THR A 99 -8.27 35.01 3.43
CA THR A 99 -8.36 36.46 3.11
C THR A 99 -7.07 37.21 3.42
N THR A 100 -6.27 36.68 4.35
CA THR A 100 -4.91 37.15 4.66
C THR A 100 -3.96 35.98 4.39
N VAL A 101 -3.00 36.19 3.50
CA VAL A 101 -2.04 35.16 3.08
C VAL A 101 -0.66 35.50 3.63
N ASP A 102 -0.18 34.65 4.53
CA ASP A 102 1.23 34.63 4.92
C ASP A 102 2.02 33.75 3.93
N ALA A 103 2.91 34.38 3.16
CA ALA A 103 3.69 33.72 2.13
C ALA A 103 4.79 32.80 2.69
N GLU A 104 5.36 33.15 3.84
CA GLU A 104 6.41 32.36 4.49
C GLU A 104 5.80 31.09 5.10
N ALA A 105 4.68 31.22 5.80
CA ALA A 105 3.93 30.09 6.34
C ALA A 105 3.46 29.14 5.23
N ARG A 106 2.95 29.67 4.11
CA ARG A 106 2.53 28.86 2.95
C ARG A 106 3.70 28.06 2.36
N THR A 107 4.87 28.68 2.26
CA THR A 107 6.09 28.02 1.79
C THR A 107 6.51 26.90 2.73
N ALA A 108 6.51 27.16 4.05
CA ALA A 108 6.85 26.16 5.06
C ALA A 108 5.89 24.96 5.05
N ILE A 109 4.58 25.19 4.98
CA ILE A 109 3.56 24.12 4.92
C ILE A 109 3.75 23.26 3.66
N ASN A 110 3.99 23.88 2.50
CA ASN A 110 4.25 23.14 1.27
C ASN A 110 5.54 22.32 1.36
N ALA A 111 6.59 22.84 2.00
CA ALA A 111 7.83 22.10 2.22
C ALA A 111 7.63 20.87 3.12
N ILE A 112 6.87 21.02 4.22
CA ILE A 112 6.51 19.89 5.10
C ILE A 112 5.71 18.84 4.34
N ARG A 113 4.70 19.27 3.56
CA ARG A 113 3.90 18.37 2.72
C ARG A 113 4.80 17.58 1.76
N SER A 114 5.71 18.25 1.06
CA SER A 114 6.66 17.58 0.15
C SER A 114 7.58 16.61 0.90
N ALA A 115 8.09 16.97 2.07
CA ALA A 115 8.92 16.08 2.88
C ALA A 115 8.15 14.81 3.31
N LEU A 116 6.87 14.95 3.69
CA LEU A 116 6.02 13.81 4.06
C LEU A 116 5.69 12.89 2.87
N ILE A 117 5.55 13.46 1.67
CA ILE A 117 5.40 12.69 0.42
C ILE A 117 6.70 11.93 0.12
N THR A 118 7.86 12.60 0.19
CA THR A 118 9.17 11.95 0.00
C THR A 118 9.44 10.86 1.03
N ALA A 119 8.99 11.03 2.27
CA ALA A 119 9.11 10.02 3.33
C ALA A 119 8.13 8.84 3.16
N GLY A 120 7.25 8.85 2.14
CA GLY A 120 6.24 7.82 1.90
C GLY A 120 5.11 7.81 2.93
N ILE A 121 4.93 8.90 3.69
CA ILE A 121 3.83 9.04 4.66
C ILE A 121 2.55 9.44 3.93
N LEU A 122 2.64 10.47 3.08
CA LEU A 122 1.54 10.90 2.22
C LEU A 122 1.68 10.24 0.84
N PRO A 123 0.58 9.96 0.14
CA PRO A 123 0.64 9.40 -1.21
C PRO A 123 1.25 10.43 -2.17
N GLN A 124 1.95 9.90 -3.18
CA GLN A 124 2.36 10.67 -4.35
C GLN A 124 1.12 11.19 -5.10
N PRO A 125 1.15 12.43 -5.62
CA PRO A 125 0.05 13.03 -6.35
C PRO A 125 -0.23 12.38 -7.71
#